data_AF-A0A679FXT9-F1
#
_entry.id   AF-A0A679FXT9-F1
#
_cell.length_a   1.000
_cell.length_b   1.000
_cell.length_c   1.000
_cell.angle_alpha   90.00
_cell.angle_beta   90.00
_cell.angle_gamma   90.00
#
_symmetry.space_group_name_H-M   'P 1'
#
loop_
_entity.id
_entity.type
_entity.pdbx_description
1 polymer ?
#
loop_
_entity_poly.entity_id
_entity_poly.type
_entity_poly.pdbx_seq_one_letter_code
_entity_poly.pdbx_strand_id
1 'polypeptide(L)'
;MLVIIDKPLDTKKGGKGGSPVFSVEMGIFAKNVNKRVGLAVSVSVLSGLGLFALLLNSADSSPSPKPMQTASSITGSGAFWKKDSLAQPNESGSRSLVQELDLQQAEEEARSLAREFRFDEAAKALEPLALQRRLSSRAKQVYEDVSLLANVFAKKGEKPDPDLIPSLFDHLQDEEIALLGTLALPDDLRGKVIVNKDSLNPIFDGKATIRSVLPEQGEMKRIIEMRQGKVEKVFRIDFVIEGFPLVAYVMKKDGHVRVYEIQEKEEGTTPYRTISEWERLYKTYQLTPSSEYWYEE
;
A
#
# COMPACT_ATOMS: atom_id res chain seq x y z
N MET A 1 31.72 16.91 -6.84
CA MET A 1 31.22 16.55 -5.50
C MET A 1 32.42 16.09 -4.69
N LEU A 2 32.84 16.87 -3.70
CA LEU A 2 33.98 16.53 -2.85
C LEU A 2 33.40 16.17 -1.46
N VAL A 3 33.59 14.92 -1.02
CA VAL A 3 33.21 14.47 0.31
C VAL A 3 34.47 14.41 1.15
N ILE A 4 34.60 15.30 2.13
CA ILE A 4 35.67 15.24 3.13
C ILE A 4 35.09 14.54 4.35
N ILE A 5 35.65 13.38 4.71
CA ILE A 5 35.30 12.64 5.93
C ILE A 5 36.38 12.97 6.95
N ASP A 6 36.08 13.87 7.89
CA ASP A 6 36.99 14.15 8.99
C ASP A 6 36.87 13.08 10.07
N LYS A 7 38.02 12.73 10.68
CA LYS A 7 38.10 11.68 11.71
C LYS A 7 37.39 12.11 13.00
N PRO A 8 36.84 11.16 13.79
CA PRO A 8 36.16 11.48 15.03
C PRO A 8 37.12 12.07 16.07
N LEU A 9 36.68 13.15 16.71
CA LEU A 9 37.35 13.78 17.85
C LEU A 9 37.34 12.83 19.06
N ASP A 10 38.53 12.58 19.59
CA ASP A 10 38.80 11.71 20.72
C ASP A 10 38.40 12.42 22.03
N THR A 11 37.18 12.20 22.52
CA THR A 11 36.74 12.73 23.82
C THR A 11 37.11 11.77 24.94
N LYS A 12 38.27 12.00 25.57
CA LYS A 12 38.58 11.44 26.89
C LYS A 12 37.78 12.15 28.00
N LYS A 13 37.26 11.31 28.89
CA LYS A 13 36.74 11.54 30.26
C LYS A 13 35.24 11.87 30.42
N GLY A 14 34.49 10.80 30.67
CA GLY A 14 33.71 10.66 31.90
C GLY A 14 32.20 10.84 31.78
N GLY A 15 31.44 9.75 31.74
CA GLY A 15 29.99 9.76 31.96
C GLY A 15 29.26 8.69 31.16
N LYS A 16 28.50 7.81 31.83
CA LYS A 16 27.89 6.60 31.28
C LYS A 16 26.77 6.87 30.26
N GLY A 17 26.73 6.05 29.21
CA GLY A 17 25.50 5.66 28.50
C GLY A 17 24.93 6.70 27.53
N GLY A 18 25.57 6.89 26.38
CA GLY A 18 25.00 7.60 25.23
C GLY A 18 25.41 6.91 23.94
N SER A 19 24.44 6.57 23.09
CA SER A 19 24.68 6.04 21.73
C SER A 19 25.53 7.03 20.93
N PRO A 20 26.43 6.56 20.04
CA PRO A 20 27.23 7.46 19.21
C PRO A 20 26.30 8.27 18.28
N VAL A 21 26.35 9.60 18.43
CA VAL A 21 25.68 10.54 17.51
C VAL A 21 26.65 10.83 16.37
N PHE A 22 26.30 10.44 15.16
CA PHE A 22 27.01 10.83 13.95
C PHE A 22 26.33 12.07 13.38
N SER A 23 27.04 13.19 13.36
CA SER A 23 26.61 14.39 12.63
C SER A 23 27.21 14.36 11.24
N VAL A 24 26.36 14.41 10.21
CA VAL A 24 26.78 14.60 8.82
C VAL A 24 26.45 16.04 8.44
N GLU A 25 27.47 16.89 8.30
CA GLU A 25 27.29 18.23 7.73
C GLU A 25 27.41 18.15 6.20
N MET A 26 26.34 18.50 5.49
CA MET A 26 26.38 18.75 4.05
C MET A 26 26.33 20.25 3.79
N GLY A 27 27.45 20.84 3.38
CA GLY A 27 27.52 22.21 2.88
C GLY A 27 27.36 22.27 1.37
N ILE A 28 26.32 22.93 0.86
CA ILE A 28 26.20 23.27 -0.56
C ILE A 28 26.92 24.61 -0.79
N PHE A 29 28.05 24.59 -1.48
CA PHE A 29 28.75 25.80 -1.91
C PHE A 29 28.20 26.29 -3.26
N ALA A 30 27.29 27.27 -3.21
CA ALA A 30 26.97 28.09 -4.38
C ALA A 30 27.96 29.26 -4.46
N LYS A 31 28.75 29.32 -5.53
CA LYS A 31 29.67 30.43 -5.78
C LYS A 31 28.88 31.60 -6.37
N ASN A 32 28.27 32.44 -5.53
CA ASN A 32 27.92 33.80 -5.92
C ASN A 32 27.90 34.75 -4.73
N VAL A 33 28.27 35.99 -5.02
CA VAL A 33 28.75 37.02 -4.09
C VAL A 33 27.68 37.51 -3.10
N ASN A 34 28.08 37.68 -1.84
CA ASN A 34 27.40 38.39 -0.75
C ASN A 34 25.98 37.92 -0.34
N LYS A 35 25.92 36.87 0.50
CA LYS A 35 25.17 36.83 1.78
C LYS A 35 25.21 35.39 2.33
N ARG A 36 25.65 35.22 3.59
CA ARG A 36 25.56 33.94 4.30
C ARG A 36 24.21 33.86 5.00
N VAL A 37 23.38 32.91 4.61
CA VAL A 37 22.22 32.47 5.40
C VAL A 37 22.45 30.99 5.68
N GLY A 38 22.75 30.66 6.93
CA GLY A 38 22.85 29.26 7.38
C GLY A 38 21.48 28.80 7.84
N LEU A 39 20.91 27.81 7.16
CA LEU A 39 19.71 27.10 7.61
C LEU A 39 20.18 25.74 8.15
N ALA A 40 20.04 25.51 9.45
CA ALA A 40 20.31 24.21 10.06
C ALA A 40 19.01 23.40 10.04
N VAL A 41 18.99 22.28 9.31
CA VAL A 41 17.89 21.31 9.35
C VAL A 41 18.42 20.05 10.04
N SER A 42 17.91 19.75 11.23
CA SER A 42 18.18 18.50 11.93
C SER A 42 17.13 17.46 11.55
N VAL A 43 17.54 16.36 10.93
CA VAL A 43 16.68 15.19 10.71
C VAL A 43 17.11 14.12 11.69
N SER A 44 16.23 13.77 12.63
CA SER A 44 16.44 12.66 13.56
C SER A 44 15.71 11.42 13.03
N VAL A 45 16.48 10.39 12.68
CA VAL A 45 15.94 9.07 12.33
C VAL A 45 15.84 8.25 13.61
N LEU A 46 14.62 8.09 14.14
CA LEU A 46 14.35 7.13 15.20
C LEU A 46 14.01 5.77 14.55
N SER A 47 14.92 4.82 14.68
CA SER A 47 14.71 3.43 14.29
C SER A 47 13.65 2.78 15.19
N GLY A 48 12.51 2.40 14.60
CA GLY A 48 11.40 1.74 15.28
C GLY A 48 11.75 0.31 15.69
N LEU A 49 11.97 0.12 17.00
CA LEU A 49 11.92 -1.17 17.69
C LEU A 49 11.20 -0.93 19.03
N GLY A 50 9.97 -1.45 19.15
CA GLY A 50 9.30 -1.64 20.44
C GLY A 50 8.19 -0.63 20.76
N LEU A 51 6.94 -1.08 20.59
CA LEU A 51 5.82 -0.62 21.40
C LEU A 51 4.94 -1.84 21.71
N PHE A 52 5.40 -2.61 22.70
CA PHE A 52 4.59 -3.54 23.48
C PHE A 52 4.82 -3.18 24.95
N ALA A 53 3.75 -3.26 25.73
CA ALA A 53 3.66 -3.02 27.18
C ALA A 53 3.40 -1.57 27.63
N LEU A 54 2.10 -1.29 27.88
CA LEU A 54 1.67 -0.47 29.01
C LEU A 54 0.26 -0.94 29.42
N LEU A 55 0.20 -1.93 30.32
CA LEU A 55 -0.88 -2.16 31.28
C LEU A 55 -0.36 -3.13 32.37
N LEU A 56 0.20 -2.56 33.43
CA LEU A 56 0.32 -3.10 34.79
C LEU A 56 -0.42 -2.07 35.66
N ASN A 57 -1.15 -2.36 36.72
CA ASN A 57 -1.01 -3.40 37.72
C ASN A 57 -2.27 -3.38 38.61
N SER A 58 -2.65 -4.52 39.18
CA SER A 58 -3.39 -4.59 40.44
C SER A 58 -2.98 -5.89 41.14
N ALA A 59 -2.48 -5.75 42.36
CA ALA A 59 -2.03 -6.80 43.28
C ALA A 59 -3.19 -7.79 43.62
N ASP A 60 -3.00 -9.03 44.06
CA ASP A 60 -2.15 -9.48 45.17
C ASP A 60 -2.05 -11.02 45.25
N SER A 61 -0.95 -11.50 45.86
CA SER A 61 -0.76 -12.76 46.63
C SER A 61 -0.69 -14.19 46.00
N SER A 62 0.47 -14.82 46.23
CA SER A 62 0.94 -16.24 46.17
C SER A 62 0.07 -17.35 46.85
N PRO A 63 0.45 -18.67 46.89
CA PRO A 63 1.47 -19.46 46.17
C PRO A 63 0.98 -20.82 45.57
N SER A 64 1.88 -21.52 44.85
CA SER A 64 1.82 -22.89 44.30
C SER A 64 1.35 -24.01 45.26
N PRO A 65 0.99 -25.21 44.74
CA PRO A 65 2.00 -26.29 44.61
C PRO A 65 1.83 -27.28 43.42
N LYS A 66 2.93 -27.94 43.02
CA LYS A 66 2.95 -29.23 42.29
C LYS A 66 2.65 -30.38 43.27
N PRO A 67 2.23 -31.58 42.79
CA PRO A 67 3.20 -32.68 42.78
C PRO A 67 3.04 -33.76 41.68
N MET A 68 4.17 -34.47 41.52
CA MET A 68 4.34 -35.92 41.28
C MET A 68 3.98 -36.59 39.95
N GLN A 69 5.06 -36.94 39.27
CA GLN A 69 5.24 -38.16 38.48
C GLN A 69 4.92 -39.42 39.30
N THR A 70 4.31 -40.41 38.65
CA THR A 70 4.49 -41.83 38.98
C THR A 70 4.78 -42.59 37.70
N ALA A 71 5.94 -43.22 37.68
CA ALA A 71 6.28 -44.28 36.75
C ALA A 71 5.73 -45.60 37.29
N SER A 72 5.28 -46.49 36.41
CA SER A 72 5.32 -47.93 36.63
C SER A 72 5.39 -48.65 35.29
N SER A 73 6.48 -49.39 35.12
CA SER A 73 6.80 -50.38 34.10
C SER A 73 6.05 -51.69 34.31
N ILE A 74 5.86 -52.49 33.25
CA ILE A 74 5.88 -53.98 33.17
C ILE A 74 5.58 -54.33 31.69
N THR A 75 6.61 -54.61 30.86
CA THR A 75 7.09 -55.92 30.39
C THR A 75 6.05 -56.82 29.69
N GLY A 76 6.33 -57.14 28.42
CA GLY A 76 5.62 -58.16 27.65
C GLY A 76 6.11 -58.28 26.21
N SER A 77 7.07 -59.19 25.99
CA SER A 77 7.68 -59.58 24.72
C SER A 77 6.70 -60.19 23.70
N GLY A 78 6.99 -60.06 22.40
CA GLY A 78 6.46 -60.99 21.38
C GLY A 78 6.25 -60.39 19.99
N ALA A 79 7.11 -60.78 19.05
CA ALA A 79 7.10 -60.41 17.63
C ALA A 79 5.84 -60.89 16.88
N PHE A 80 5.40 -60.18 15.82
CA PHE A 80 5.27 -60.72 14.44
C PHE A 80 4.76 -59.64 13.46
N TRP A 81 5.44 -59.47 12.32
CA TRP A 81 4.99 -58.63 11.19
C TRP A 81 4.19 -59.47 10.17
N LYS A 82 2.99 -59.03 9.81
CA LYS A 82 2.33 -59.19 8.48
C LYS A 82 1.10 -58.28 8.47
N LYS A 83 1.19 -57.08 7.88
CA LYS A 83 0.92 -56.76 6.46
C LYS A 83 -0.54 -57.04 6.07
N ASP A 84 -1.42 -56.09 6.39
CA ASP A 84 -2.65 -55.86 5.65
C ASP A 84 -2.74 -54.41 5.20
N SER A 85 -2.95 -54.29 3.91
CA SER A 85 -3.01 -53.08 3.11
C SER A 85 -4.36 -52.41 3.35
N LEU A 86 -4.40 -51.38 4.19
CA LEU A 86 -5.48 -50.40 4.16
C LEU A 86 -4.95 -49.13 3.50
N ALA A 87 -5.37 -48.94 2.26
CA ALA A 87 -5.23 -47.69 1.53
C ALA A 87 -5.80 -46.56 2.38
N GLN A 88 -4.93 -45.74 2.95
CA GLN A 88 -5.31 -44.41 3.38
C GLN A 88 -5.62 -43.60 2.12
N PRO A 89 -6.79 -42.96 2.00
CA PRO A 89 -7.00 -42.00 0.94
C PRO A 89 -6.01 -40.85 1.15
N ASN A 90 -5.28 -40.49 0.10
CA ASN A 90 -4.42 -39.32 0.08
C ASN A 90 -5.26 -38.05 0.29
N GLU A 91 -5.48 -37.66 1.55
CA GLU A 91 -6.17 -36.40 1.92
C GLU A 91 -5.34 -35.14 1.62
N SER A 92 -4.11 -35.27 1.11
CA SER A 92 -3.23 -34.12 0.88
C SER A 92 -3.62 -33.29 -0.35
N GLY A 93 -4.35 -33.85 -1.31
CA GLY A 93 -4.81 -33.13 -2.50
C GLY A 93 -6.02 -32.22 -2.23
N SER A 94 -6.96 -32.68 -1.41
CA SER A 94 -8.22 -31.97 -1.15
C SER A 94 -8.05 -30.81 -0.17
N ARG A 95 -7.17 -30.92 0.83
CA ARG A 95 -6.89 -29.81 1.78
C ARG A 95 -6.15 -28.65 1.13
N SER A 96 -5.32 -28.92 0.12
CA SER A 96 -4.60 -27.89 -0.64
C SER A 96 -5.55 -27.05 -1.50
N LEU A 97 -6.46 -27.71 -2.21
CA LEU A 97 -7.42 -27.03 -3.08
C LEU A 97 -8.45 -26.22 -2.31
N VAL A 98 -8.96 -26.75 -1.18
CA VAL A 98 -9.91 -26.01 -0.32
C VAL A 98 -9.26 -24.75 0.26
N GLN A 99 -8.01 -24.83 0.71
CA GLN A 99 -7.29 -23.65 1.20
C GLN A 99 -7.00 -22.62 0.11
N GLU A 100 -6.71 -23.07 -1.11
CA GLU A 100 -6.50 -22.17 -2.24
C GLU A 100 -7.79 -21.47 -2.69
N LEU A 101 -8.92 -22.19 -2.67
CA LEU A 101 -10.27 -21.65 -2.89
C LEU A 101 -10.63 -20.60 -1.83
N ASP A 102 -10.39 -20.88 -0.54
CA ASP A 102 -10.65 -19.93 0.54
C ASP A 102 -9.84 -18.63 0.38
N LEU A 103 -8.58 -18.73 -0.05
CA LEU A 103 -7.72 -17.57 -0.29
C LEU A 103 -8.18 -16.75 -1.49
N GLN A 104 -8.54 -17.40 -2.60
CA GLN A 104 -9.06 -16.73 -3.79
C GLN A 104 -10.39 -16.03 -3.50
N GLN A 105 -11.26 -16.68 -2.71
CA GLN A 105 -12.53 -16.11 -2.31
C GLN A 105 -12.34 -14.87 -1.42
N ALA A 106 -11.44 -14.94 -0.44
CA ALA A 106 -11.15 -13.79 0.43
C ALA A 106 -10.48 -12.63 -0.34
N GLU A 107 -9.59 -12.93 -1.30
CA GLU A 107 -9.02 -11.91 -2.18
C GLU A 107 -10.09 -11.22 -3.03
N GLU A 108 -10.99 -11.99 -3.66
CA GLU A 108 -12.05 -11.42 -4.49
C GLU A 108 -13.08 -10.65 -3.65
N GLU A 109 -13.39 -11.10 -2.43
CA GLU A 109 -14.22 -10.35 -1.49
C GLU A 109 -13.61 -8.98 -1.17
N ALA A 110 -12.32 -8.95 -0.86
CA ALA A 110 -11.60 -7.70 -0.61
C ALA A 110 -11.57 -6.78 -1.85
N ARG A 111 -11.34 -7.33 -3.05
CA ARG A 111 -11.42 -6.57 -4.30
C ARG A 111 -12.83 -6.03 -4.54
N SER A 112 -13.87 -6.82 -4.28
CA SER A 112 -15.25 -6.39 -4.40
C SER A 112 -15.57 -5.21 -3.47
N LEU A 113 -15.12 -5.27 -2.21
CA LEU A 113 -15.26 -4.16 -1.25
C LEU A 113 -14.47 -2.92 -1.69
N ALA A 114 -13.26 -3.09 -2.22
CA ALA A 114 -12.45 -2.00 -2.75
C ALA A 114 -13.10 -1.31 -3.98
N ARG A 115 -13.84 -2.05 -4.82
CA ARG A 115 -14.61 -1.48 -5.95
C ARG A 115 -15.78 -0.59 -5.49
N GLU A 116 -16.23 -0.79 -4.26
CA GLU A 116 -17.18 0.08 -3.56
C GLU A 116 -16.48 1.15 -2.70
N PHE A 117 -15.16 1.30 -2.83
CA PHE A 117 -14.32 2.22 -2.05
C PHE A 117 -14.34 1.98 -0.53
N ARG A 118 -14.70 0.76 -0.11
CA ARG A 118 -14.73 0.32 1.30
C ARG A 118 -13.40 -0.32 1.69
N PHE A 119 -12.32 0.46 1.69
CA PHE A 119 -10.96 -0.05 1.88
C PHE A 119 -10.69 -0.61 3.28
N ASP A 120 -11.31 -0.06 4.32
CA ASP A 120 -11.18 -0.57 5.69
C ASP A 120 -11.82 -1.95 5.84
N GLU A 121 -12.97 -2.17 5.21
CA GLU A 121 -13.64 -3.46 5.18
C GLU A 121 -12.88 -4.47 4.32
N ALA A 122 -12.34 -4.03 3.17
CA ALA A 122 -11.45 -4.85 2.35
C ALA A 122 -10.22 -5.32 3.13
N ALA A 123 -9.61 -4.46 3.95
CA ALA A 123 -8.49 -4.83 4.82
C ALA A 123 -8.91 -5.86 5.88
N LYS A 124 -10.05 -5.64 6.56
CA LYS A 124 -10.60 -6.58 7.56
C LYS A 124 -10.91 -7.96 6.98
N ALA A 125 -11.34 -8.05 5.72
CA ALA A 125 -11.60 -9.33 5.06
C ALA A 125 -10.34 -10.21 4.92
N LEU A 126 -9.17 -9.59 4.71
CA LEU A 126 -7.89 -10.29 4.54
C LEU A 126 -7.06 -10.40 5.83
N GLU A 127 -7.35 -9.59 6.85
CA GLU A 127 -6.61 -9.53 8.12
C GLU A 127 -6.44 -10.90 8.81
N PRO A 128 -7.48 -11.76 8.95
CA PRO A 128 -7.31 -13.08 9.58
C PRO A 128 -6.28 -13.96 8.88
N LEU A 129 -6.22 -13.89 7.55
CA LEU A 129 -5.28 -14.65 6.73
C LEU A 129 -3.88 -14.02 6.78
N ALA A 130 -3.78 -12.70 6.87
CA ALA A 130 -2.53 -11.96 7.05
C ALA A 130 -1.86 -12.33 8.38
N LEU A 131 -2.61 -12.31 9.48
CA LEU A 131 -2.11 -12.65 10.82
C LEU A 131 -1.60 -14.10 10.91
N GLN A 132 -2.24 -15.01 10.17
CA GLN A 132 -1.79 -16.41 10.08
C GLN A 132 -0.64 -16.63 9.08
N ARG A 133 -0.18 -15.57 8.36
CA ARG A 133 0.81 -15.64 7.28
C ARG A 133 0.41 -16.59 6.15
N ARG A 134 -0.88 -16.65 5.83
CA ARG A 134 -1.45 -17.57 4.83
C ARG A 134 -1.76 -16.91 3.50
N LEU A 135 -1.57 -15.59 3.38
CA LEU A 135 -1.80 -14.87 2.13
C LEU A 135 -0.83 -15.33 1.03
N SER A 136 -1.38 -15.50 -0.18
CA SER A 136 -0.57 -15.59 -1.39
C SER A 136 0.19 -14.28 -1.61
N SER A 137 1.22 -14.28 -2.47
CA SER A 137 1.94 -13.03 -2.78
C SER A 137 1.03 -11.95 -3.34
N ARG A 138 0.03 -12.31 -4.15
CA ARG A 138 -0.94 -11.37 -4.71
C ARG A 138 -1.92 -10.84 -3.65
N ALA A 139 -2.52 -11.73 -2.87
CA ALA A 139 -3.44 -11.34 -1.80
C ALA A 139 -2.73 -10.50 -0.73
N LYS A 140 -1.42 -10.73 -0.51
CA LYS A 140 -0.59 -9.89 0.34
C LYS A 140 -0.44 -8.46 -0.20
N GLN A 141 -0.22 -8.30 -1.51
CA GLN A 141 -0.17 -6.97 -2.14
C GLN A 141 -1.51 -6.24 -2.02
N VAL A 142 -2.61 -6.94 -2.31
CA VAL A 142 -3.96 -6.39 -2.11
C VAL A 142 -4.15 -5.95 -0.67
N TYR A 143 -3.83 -6.81 0.31
CA TYR A 143 -3.95 -6.49 1.73
C TYR A 143 -3.13 -5.27 2.15
N GLU A 144 -1.86 -5.18 1.73
CA GLU A 144 -0.98 -4.04 2.02
C GLU A 144 -1.55 -2.74 1.43
N ASP A 145 -1.99 -2.78 0.17
CA ASP A 145 -2.54 -1.62 -0.53
C ASP A 145 -3.87 -1.16 0.07
N VAL A 146 -4.83 -2.07 0.30
CA VAL A 146 -6.12 -1.68 0.91
C VAL A 146 -5.95 -1.24 2.36
N SER A 147 -4.96 -1.75 3.09
CA SER A 147 -4.63 -1.26 4.44
C SER A 147 -4.05 0.15 4.41
N LEU A 148 -3.20 0.45 3.42
CA LEU A 148 -2.67 1.80 3.21
C LEU A 148 -3.81 2.77 2.88
N LEU A 149 -4.66 2.41 1.92
CA LEU A 149 -5.81 3.23 1.52
C LEU A 149 -6.81 3.37 2.65
N ALA A 150 -7.05 2.31 3.44
CA ALA A 150 -7.88 2.39 4.64
C ALA A 150 -7.36 3.45 5.61
N ASN A 151 -6.05 3.62 5.76
CA ASN A 151 -5.47 4.69 6.59
C ASN A 151 -5.62 6.08 5.96
N VAL A 152 -5.47 6.18 4.63
CA VAL A 152 -5.70 7.43 3.88
C VAL A 152 -7.14 7.91 4.04
N PHE A 153 -8.10 6.99 4.03
CA PHE A 153 -9.54 7.26 4.10
C PHE A 153 -10.16 6.93 5.47
N ALA A 154 -9.34 6.70 6.52
CA ALA A 154 -9.78 6.08 7.79
C ALA A 154 -10.80 6.89 8.58
N LYS A 155 -10.77 8.21 8.43
CA LYS A 155 -11.51 9.10 9.30
C LYS A 155 -12.41 9.99 8.47
N LYS A 156 -13.71 9.72 8.58
CA LYS A 156 -14.76 10.59 8.07
C LYS A 156 -14.55 12.00 8.65
N GLY A 157 -14.29 12.98 7.78
CA GLY A 157 -14.03 14.37 8.16
C GLY A 157 -12.58 14.75 8.48
N GLU A 158 -11.61 13.82 8.46
CA GLU A 158 -10.19 14.18 8.53
C GLU A 158 -9.52 14.16 7.16
N LYS A 159 -8.73 15.22 6.95
CA LYS A 159 -7.89 15.50 5.79
C LYS A 159 -6.79 14.44 5.61
N PRO A 160 -6.75 13.71 4.48
CA PRO A 160 -5.46 13.22 4.00
C PRO A 160 -4.59 14.45 3.71
N ASP A 161 -3.38 14.49 4.23
CA ASP A 161 -2.44 15.59 3.93
C ASP A 161 -2.18 15.62 2.41
N PRO A 162 -2.60 16.67 1.68
CA PRO A 162 -2.46 16.76 0.24
C PRO A 162 -1.03 16.66 -0.28
N ASP A 163 -0.05 16.95 0.57
CA ASP A 163 1.38 16.88 0.24
C ASP A 163 1.95 15.47 0.45
N LEU A 164 1.32 14.67 1.32
CA LEU A 164 1.69 13.28 1.55
C LEU A 164 1.04 12.31 0.55
N ILE A 165 -0.13 12.65 -0.01
CA ILE A 165 -0.88 11.79 -0.94
C ILE A 165 -0.01 11.20 -2.06
N PRO A 166 0.77 11.99 -2.84
CA PRO A 166 1.60 11.42 -3.90
C PRO A 166 2.60 10.38 -3.37
N SER A 167 3.23 10.65 -2.23
CA SER A 167 4.19 9.72 -1.62
C SER A 167 3.54 8.45 -1.10
N LEU A 168 2.30 8.51 -0.58
CA LEU A 168 1.56 7.34 -0.14
C LEU A 168 1.17 6.47 -1.35
N PHE A 169 0.68 7.09 -2.41
CA PHE A 169 0.28 6.38 -3.63
C PHE A 169 1.45 5.70 -4.35
N ASP A 170 2.68 6.20 -4.16
CA ASP A 170 3.87 5.53 -4.66
C ASP A 170 4.11 4.15 -4.02
N HIS A 171 3.55 3.88 -2.85
CA HIS A 171 3.71 2.57 -2.19
C HIS A 171 2.73 1.50 -2.66
N LEU A 172 1.77 1.84 -3.54
CA LEU A 172 0.80 0.89 -4.08
C LEU A 172 1.48 -0.09 -5.05
N GLN A 173 1.02 -1.34 -5.04
CA GLN A 173 1.64 -2.45 -5.75
C GLN A 173 0.69 -3.21 -6.69
N ASP A 174 -0.61 -3.22 -6.42
CA ASP A 174 -1.66 -3.85 -7.22
C ASP A 174 -2.29 -2.84 -8.18
N GLU A 175 -2.32 -3.18 -9.45
CA GLU A 175 -2.80 -2.30 -10.52
C GLU A 175 -4.29 -1.93 -10.40
N GLU A 176 -5.13 -2.84 -9.93
CA GLU A 176 -6.56 -2.59 -9.76
C GLU A 176 -6.79 -1.70 -8.54
N ILE A 177 -6.14 -2.02 -7.41
CA ILE A 177 -6.27 -1.24 -6.18
C ILE A 177 -5.68 0.16 -6.36
N ALA A 178 -4.59 0.31 -7.13
CA ALA A 178 -4.04 1.62 -7.47
C ALA A 178 -5.02 2.49 -8.25
N LEU A 179 -5.73 1.92 -9.24
CA LEU A 179 -6.79 2.64 -9.95
C LEU A 179 -7.95 3.00 -9.01
N LEU A 180 -8.44 2.06 -8.21
CA LEU A 180 -9.57 2.28 -7.30
C LEU A 180 -9.26 3.32 -6.23
N GLY A 181 -8.08 3.23 -5.60
CA GLY A 181 -7.60 4.24 -4.66
C GLY A 181 -7.47 5.61 -5.34
N THR A 182 -7.03 5.65 -6.60
CA THR A 182 -6.94 6.91 -7.35
C THR A 182 -8.34 7.46 -7.56
N LEU A 183 -9.29 6.66 -8.05
CA LEU A 183 -10.66 7.11 -8.30
C LEU A 183 -11.38 7.59 -7.04
N ALA A 184 -11.07 7.02 -5.88
CA ALA A 184 -11.62 7.41 -4.58
C ALA A 184 -11.13 8.78 -4.08
N LEU A 185 -10.02 9.31 -4.63
CA LEU A 185 -9.55 10.64 -4.27
C LEU A 185 -10.47 11.73 -4.85
N PRO A 186 -10.56 12.89 -4.16
CA PRO A 186 -11.06 14.13 -4.74
C PRO A 186 -10.37 14.48 -6.06
N ASP A 187 -11.07 15.18 -6.93
CA ASP A 187 -10.64 15.43 -8.30
C ASP A 187 -9.30 16.18 -8.40
N ASP A 188 -9.05 17.15 -7.52
CA ASP A 188 -7.81 17.91 -7.47
C ASP A 188 -6.63 17.07 -6.95
N LEU A 189 -6.88 16.16 -5.99
CA LEU A 189 -5.87 15.22 -5.50
C LEU A 189 -5.58 14.13 -6.52
N ARG A 190 -6.57 13.67 -7.29
CA ARG A 190 -6.36 12.78 -8.44
C ARG A 190 -5.40 13.39 -9.46
N GLY A 191 -5.55 14.68 -9.71
CA GLY A 191 -4.65 15.45 -10.56
C GLY A 191 -3.18 15.43 -10.10
N LYS A 192 -2.89 15.13 -8.83
CA LYS A 192 -1.53 15.00 -8.29
C LYS A 192 -0.93 13.60 -8.43
N VAL A 193 -1.75 12.56 -8.54
CA VAL A 193 -1.28 11.16 -8.58
C VAL A 193 -1.34 10.54 -9.99
N ILE A 194 -2.21 11.05 -10.87
CA ILE A 194 -2.25 10.65 -12.27
C ILE A 194 -1.12 11.33 -13.04
N VAL A 195 -0.35 10.55 -13.79
CA VAL A 195 0.88 11.03 -14.44
C VAL A 195 0.60 11.92 -15.65
N ASN A 196 -0.32 11.55 -16.53
CA ASN A 196 -0.66 12.33 -17.71
C ASN A 196 -1.75 13.36 -17.40
N LYS A 197 -1.46 14.65 -17.62
CA LYS A 197 -2.40 15.77 -17.38
C LYS A 197 -3.54 15.84 -18.40
N ASP A 198 -3.40 15.19 -19.54
CA ASP A 198 -4.48 15.06 -20.52
C ASP A 198 -5.44 13.91 -20.18
N SER A 199 -5.18 13.17 -19.09
CA SER A 199 -6.09 12.15 -18.56
C SER A 199 -7.43 12.75 -18.19
N LEU A 200 -8.50 11.98 -18.40
CA LEU A 200 -9.80 12.24 -17.79
C LEU A 200 -9.69 12.24 -16.26
N ASN A 201 -10.49 13.09 -15.64
CA ASN A 201 -10.66 13.20 -14.20
C ASN A 201 -12.17 13.18 -13.87
N PRO A 202 -12.80 12.00 -13.93
CA PRO A 202 -14.24 11.87 -13.80
C PRO A 202 -14.69 12.23 -12.37
N ILE A 203 -15.57 13.23 -12.22
CA ILE A 203 -16.25 13.49 -10.94
C ILE A 203 -17.55 12.71 -10.98
N PHE A 204 -17.74 11.79 -10.05
CA PHE A 204 -18.87 10.87 -10.01
C PHE A 204 -19.14 10.46 -8.56
N ASP A 205 -20.38 10.04 -8.32
CA ASP A 205 -20.78 9.42 -7.06
C ASP A 205 -20.94 7.91 -7.24
N GLY A 206 -20.65 7.15 -6.19
CA GLY A 206 -20.89 5.70 -6.17
C GLY A 206 -19.66 4.88 -6.51
N LYS A 207 -19.83 3.81 -7.31
CA LYS A 207 -18.85 2.72 -7.44
C LYS A 207 -18.29 2.59 -8.85
N ALA A 208 -17.08 2.04 -8.95
CA ALA A 208 -16.46 1.68 -10.23
C ALA A 208 -16.64 0.18 -10.50
N THR A 209 -17.06 -0.17 -11.71
CA THR A 209 -17.15 -1.58 -12.14
C THR A 209 -15.95 -1.94 -13.00
N ILE A 210 -15.02 -2.71 -12.46
CA ILE A 210 -13.89 -3.25 -13.22
C ILE A 210 -14.40 -4.37 -14.14
N ARG A 211 -14.12 -4.27 -15.44
CA ARG A 211 -14.49 -5.28 -16.44
C ARG A 211 -13.36 -6.24 -16.72
N SER A 212 -12.13 -5.73 -16.83
CA SER A 212 -10.95 -6.55 -17.05
C SER A 212 -9.68 -5.80 -16.70
N VAL A 213 -8.68 -6.54 -16.22
CA VAL A 213 -7.31 -6.08 -16.02
C VAL A 213 -6.41 -6.94 -16.91
N LEU A 214 -5.78 -6.34 -17.92
CA LEU A 214 -5.00 -7.05 -18.93
C LEU A 214 -3.60 -6.44 -19.05
N PRO A 215 -2.55 -7.23 -19.30
CA PRO A 215 -1.24 -6.68 -19.63
C PRO A 215 -1.29 -5.96 -20.99
N GLU A 216 -0.75 -4.75 -21.03
CA GLU A 216 -0.64 -3.92 -22.24
C GLU A 216 0.78 -4.02 -22.82
N GLN A 217 0.90 -4.45 -24.07
CA GLN A 217 2.19 -4.64 -24.77
C GLN A 217 2.26 -3.88 -26.11
N GLY A 218 1.18 -3.19 -26.47
CA GLY A 218 1.00 -2.50 -27.74
C GLY A 218 1.46 -1.05 -27.69
N GLU A 219 0.70 -0.20 -28.38
CA GLU A 219 1.04 1.20 -28.64
C GLU A 219 1.18 2.01 -27.34
N MET A 220 0.23 1.87 -26.42
CA MET A 220 0.23 2.69 -25.20
C MET A 220 1.46 2.42 -24.33
N LYS A 221 1.92 1.17 -24.23
CA LYS A 221 3.18 0.86 -23.55
C LYS A 221 4.35 1.61 -24.20
N ARG A 222 4.43 1.67 -25.53
CA ARG A 222 5.48 2.42 -26.24
C ARG A 222 5.40 3.92 -25.96
N ILE A 223 4.19 4.48 -25.95
CA ILE A 223 3.96 5.90 -25.61
C ILE A 223 4.45 6.20 -24.19
N ILE A 224 4.08 5.37 -23.23
CA ILE A 224 4.53 5.50 -21.83
C ILE A 224 6.05 5.40 -21.76
N GLU A 225 6.67 4.41 -22.43
CA GLU A 225 8.12 4.23 -22.41
C GLU A 225 8.88 5.41 -23.06
N MET A 226 8.32 6.03 -24.10
CA MET A 226 8.90 7.23 -24.71
C MET A 226 8.86 8.44 -23.78
N ARG A 227 7.80 8.60 -22.98
CA ARG A 227 7.59 9.77 -22.11
C ARG A 227 8.19 9.61 -20.72
N GLN A 228 8.12 8.41 -20.16
CA GLN A 228 8.51 8.10 -18.77
C GLN A 228 9.82 7.31 -18.70
N GLY A 229 10.42 6.94 -19.83
CA GLY A 229 11.52 5.98 -19.88
C GLY A 229 11.01 4.55 -19.70
N LYS A 230 11.95 3.58 -19.72
CA LYS A 230 11.63 2.16 -19.63
C LYS A 230 10.80 1.83 -18.38
N VAL A 231 9.71 1.07 -18.55
CA VAL A 231 8.84 0.58 -17.47
C VAL A 231 8.87 -0.95 -17.42
N GLU A 232 8.52 -1.52 -16.26
CA GLU A 232 8.50 -2.98 -16.08
C GLU A 232 7.28 -3.59 -16.77
N LYS A 233 6.11 -3.05 -16.47
CA LYS A 233 4.82 -3.52 -16.98
C LYS A 233 3.87 -2.35 -17.17
N VAL A 234 2.94 -2.52 -18.10
CA VAL A 234 1.77 -1.65 -18.25
C VAL A 234 0.56 -2.57 -18.25
N PHE A 235 -0.51 -2.12 -17.60
CA PHE A 235 -1.79 -2.78 -17.53
C PHE A 235 -2.84 -1.87 -18.14
N ARG A 236 -3.71 -2.46 -18.94
CA ARG A 236 -4.93 -1.85 -19.43
C ARG A 236 -6.08 -2.35 -18.58
N ILE A 237 -6.80 -1.43 -17.97
CA ILE A 237 -7.96 -1.72 -17.14
C ILE A 237 -9.19 -1.14 -17.84
N ASP A 238 -10.08 -2.00 -18.31
CA ASP A 238 -11.39 -1.59 -18.83
C ASP A 238 -12.36 -1.54 -17.65
N PHE A 239 -13.09 -0.43 -17.50
CA PHE A 239 -14.01 -0.23 -16.38
C PHE A 239 -15.20 0.66 -16.78
N VAL A 240 -16.20 0.73 -15.90
CA VAL A 240 -17.41 1.52 -16.10
C VAL A 240 -17.70 2.35 -14.86
N ILE A 241 -17.99 3.64 -15.06
CA ILE A 241 -18.48 4.58 -14.05
C ILE A 241 -19.77 5.20 -14.60
N GLU A 242 -20.85 5.21 -13.81
CA GLU A 242 -22.14 5.83 -14.19
C GLU A 242 -22.69 5.39 -15.57
N GLY A 243 -22.32 4.19 -16.02
CA GLY A 243 -22.68 3.66 -17.34
C GLY A 243 -21.72 4.05 -18.48
N PHE A 244 -20.77 4.95 -18.25
CA PHE A 244 -19.75 5.34 -19.21
C PHE A 244 -18.57 4.36 -19.21
N PRO A 245 -18.26 3.72 -20.36
CA PRO A 245 -17.12 2.83 -20.48
C PRO A 245 -15.82 3.62 -20.62
N LEU A 246 -14.86 3.31 -19.76
CA LEU A 246 -13.56 3.96 -19.68
C LEU A 246 -12.42 2.93 -19.75
N VAL A 247 -11.24 3.41 -20.09
CA VAL A 247 -9.99 2.63 -20.11
C VAL A 247 -8.94 3.38 -19.30
N ALA A 248 -8.32 2.70 -18.34
CA ALA A 248 -7.18 3.22 -17.61
C ALA A 248 -5.91 2.45 -17.98
N TYR A 249 -4.81 3.18 -18.09
CA TYR A 249 -3.49 2.62 -18.25
C TYR A 249 -2.71 2.82 -16.95
N VAL A 250 -2.30 1.71 -16.35
CA VAL A 250 -1.58 1.67 -15.08
C VAL A 250 -0.18 1.11 -15.36
N MET A 251 0.86 1.82 -14.96
CA MET A 251 2.24 1.40 -15.19
C MET A 251 2.92 0.95 -13.90
N LYS A 252 3.81 -0.02 -14.02
CA LYS A 252 4.73 -0.42 -12.96
C LYS A 252 6.15 -0.03 -13.33
N LYS A 253 6.79 0.77 -12.49
CA LYS A 253 8.16 1.25 -12.69
C LYS A 253 8.88 1.34 -11.34
N ASP A 254 10.09 0.80 -11.28
CA ASP A 254 10.93 0.79 -10.08
C ASP A 254 10.22 0.15 -8.86
N GLY A 255 9.43 -0.90 -9.11
CA GLY A 255 8.61 -1.57 -8.09
C GLY A 255 7.29 -0.88 -7.72
N HIS A 256 7.07 0.36 -8.16
CA HIS A 256 5.91 1.19 -7.83
C HIS A 256 4.84 1.16 -8.93
N VAL A 257 3.57 1.14 -8.54
CA VAL A 257 2.43 1.18 -9.47
C VAL A 257 1.81 2.57 -9.49
N ARG A 258 1.59 3.13 -10.69
CA ARG A 258 0.97 4.44 -10.87
C ARG A 258 -0.05 4.44 -12.00
N VAL A 259 -1.15 5.15 -11.81
CA VAL A 259 -2.10 5.44 -12.89
C VAL A 259 -1.45 6.43 -13.85
N TYR A 260 -1.22 6.00 -15.08
CA TYR A 260 -0.65 6.86 -16.11
C TYR A 260 -1.73 7.76 -16.71
N GLU A 261 -2.85 7.19 -17.16
CA GLU A 261 -3.90 7.92 -17.85
C GLU A 261 -5.24 7.17 -17.82
N ILE A 262 -6.34 7.91 -17.83
CA ILE A 262 -7.72 7.45 -18.01
C ILE A 262 -8.26 8.10 -19.28
N GLN A 263 -8.86 7.29 -20.15
CA GLN A 263 -9.42 7.69 -21.44
C GLN A 263 -10.84 7.15 -21.60
N GLU A 264 -11.61 7.80 -22.46
CA GLU A 264 -12.88 7.24 -22.93
C GLU A 264 -12.58 5.99 -23.75
N LYS A 265 -13.42 4.96 -23.62
CA LYS A 265 -13.30 3.79 -24.51
C LYS A 265 -13.63 4.15 -25.96
N GLU A 266 -14.57 5.07 -26.13
CA GLU A 266 -15.02 5.64 -27.40
C GLU A 266 -15.02 7.16 -27.25
N GLU A 267 -14.33 7.87 -28.15
CA GLU A 267 -14.16 9.33 -28.07
C GLU A 267 -15.50 10.09 -28.24
N GLY A 268 -15.71 11.11 -27.43
CA GLY A 268 -16.92 11.93 -27.37
C GLY A 268 -18.09 11.30 -26.60
N THR A 269 -17.86 10.25 -25.80
CA THR A 269 -18.96 9.51 -25.16
C THR A 269 -19.23 9.88 -23.71
N THR A 270 -18.36 10.66 -23.06
CA THR A 270 -18.52 11.00 -21.65
C THR A 270 -18.61 12.52 -21.44
N PRO A 271 -19.26 12.97 -20.36
CA PRO A 271 -19.27 14.39 -19.98
C PRO A 271 -18.01 14.78 -19.20
N TYR A 272 -17.06 13.86 -19.00
CA TYR A 272 -15.93 14.07 -18.12
C TYR A 272 -14.89 14.99 -18.74
N ARG A 273 -14.25 15.78 -17.89
CA ARG A 273 -13.18 16.69 -18.28
C ARG A 273 -11.83 16.09 -17.94
N THR A 274 -10.81 16.52 -18.67
CA THR A 274 -9.41 16.22 -18.37
C THR A 274 -8.91 16.97 -17.14
N ILE A 275 -7.80 16.51 -16.55
CA ILE A 275 -7.14 17.21 -15.44
C ILE A 275 -6.76 18.64 -15.86
N SER A 276 -6.15 18.81 -17.04
CA SER A 276 -5.79 20.12 -17.59
C SER A 276 -6.99 21.08 -17.74
N GLU A 277 -8.15 20.56 -18.14
CA GLU A 277 -9.38 21.36 -18.26
C GLU A 277 -9.90 21.81 -16.90
N TRP A 278 -9.93 20.91 -15.91
CA TRP A 278 -10.28 21.27 -14.54
C TRP A 278 -9.33 22.30 -13.94
N GLU A 279 -8.02 22.10 -14.07
CA GLU A 279 -7.01 23.06 -13.60
C GLU A 279 -7.21 24.46 -14.23
N ARG A 280 -7.63 24.52 -15.50
CA ARG A 280 -7.99 25.77 -16.16
C ARG A 280 -9.25 26.38 -15.56
N LEU A 281 -10.30 25.60 -15.36
CA LEU A 281 -11.55 26.08 -14.76
C LEU A 281 -11.34 26.62 -13.34
N TYR A 282 -10.61 25.91 -12.50
CA TYR A 282 -10.26 26.35 -11.14
C TYR A 282 -9.54 27.71 -11.15
N LYS A 283 -8.55 27.87 -12.04
CA LYS A 283 -7.82 29.13 -12.18
C LYS A 283 -8.68 30.27 -12.74
N THR A 284 -9.48 29.99 -13.78
CA THR A 284 -10.27 31.01 -14.47
C THR A 284 -11.42 31.53 -13.63
N TYR A 285 -12.12 30.63 -12.94
CA TYR A 285 -13.35 30.96 -12.22
C TYR A 285 -13.15 31.07 -10.70
N GLN A 286 -11.92 30.91 -10.21
CA GLN A 286 -11.60 30.85 -8.77
C GLN A 286 -12.51 29.86 -8.04
N LEU A 287 -12.83 28.75 -8.71
CA LEU A 287 -13.65 27.70 -8.15
C LEU A 287 -12.87 27.01 -7.04
N THR A 288 -13.59 26.68 -5.98
CA THR A 288 -13.08 25.88 -4.88
C THR A 288 -12.93 24.43 -5.34
N PRO A 289 -11.73 23.81 -5.24
CA PRO A 289 -11.53 22.39 -5.54
C PRO A 289 -12.42 21.47 -4.72
N SER A 290 -12.76 20.27 -5.23
CA SER A 290 -13.67 19.38 -4.50
C SER A 290 -13.12 18.93 -3.15
N SER A 291 -11.79 18.83 -3.00
CA SER A 291 -11.15 18.53 -1.71
C SER A 291 -11.46 19.53 -0.60
N GLU A 292 -11.88 20.76 -0.91
CA GLU A 292 -12.25 21.73 0.12
C GLU A 292 -13.64 21.48 0.71
N TYR A 293 -14.55 20.84 -0.04
CA TYR A 293 -15.88 20.45 0.44
C TYR A 293 -15.85 19.18 1.30
N TRP A 294 -14.77 18.40 1.26
CA TRP A 294 -14.55 17.25 2.16
C TRP A 294 -14.42 17.65 3.65
N TYR A 295 -14.44 18.95 3.97
CA TYR A 295 -14.25 19.49 5.32
C TYR A 295 -15.53 19.95 6.01
N GLU A 296 -16.67 19.84 5.34
CA GLU A 296 -17.95 20.35 5.85
C GLU A 296 -19.02 19.24 5.84
N GLU A 297 -18.91 18.28 6.77
CA GLU A 297 -20.05 17.46 7.23
C GLU A 297 -20.08 17.36 8.77
#